data_AF-A0A2I7N8V8-F1
#
_entry.id   AF-A0A2I7N8V8-F1
#
_cell.length_a   1.000
_cell.length_b   1.000
_cell.length_c   1.000
_cell.angle_alpha   90.00
_cell.angle_beta   90.00
_cell.angle_gamma   90.00
#
_symmetry.space_group_name_H-M   'P 1'
#
loop_
_entity.id
_entity.type
_entity.pdbx_description
1 polymer ?
#
loop_
_entity_poly.entity_id
_entity_poly.type
_entity_poly.pdbx_seq_one_letter_code
_entity_poly.pdbx_strand_id
1 'polypeptide(L)'
;MLTYLTSSFRQYCKEWSEADLEKFNVFIFKNILRHIFRLESILPILMVILVVALSIQAQRATYIFIPQSSLTAYATFVVLQLSIALLVIFIYPFLIILSFNYIGYRLPHIIPRIFLPTKLILLLLTFYLCLRLISHDTLKPVIEILVVATWASLYFFLMNLYLAYKHKRNALHLGKFRLIFILLFLALMIKPFSMMLYRTAEMINFMEVNPLLFIDSNQCKLIGRKINSSVKDTNMAINNPEIIERTSNGCFLYGNVIRFGFASDYVIMFKKNMYPVAEADGLYNYYAHLSCYSGNCFVEDNVRINVLNDISNKILMK
;
A
#
# COMPACT_ATOMS: atom_id res chain seq x y z
N MET A 1 5.87 -23.95 -40.63
CA MET A 1 5.27 -23.25 -39.48
C MET A 1 6.33 -22.62 -38.58
N LEU A 2 7.34 -23.38 -38.13
CA LEU A 2 8.47 -22.85 -37.33
C LEU A 2 9.28 -21.75 -38.05
N THR A 3 9.57 -21.95 -39.34
CA THR A 3 10.29 -20.98 -40.20
C THR A 3 9.52 -19.68 -40.46
N TYR A 4 8.19 -19.75 -40.48
CA TYR A 4 7.32 -18.57 -40.60
C TYR A 4 7.25 -17.79 -39.27
N LEU A 5 7.22 -18.51 -38.14
CA LEU A 5 7.28 -17.89 -36.81
C LEU A 5 8.61 -17.17 -36.57
N THR A 6 9.75 -17.76 -36.96
CA THR A 6 11.07 -17.14 -36.79
C THR A 6 11.26 -15.92 -37.70
N SER A 7 10.78 -15.96 -38.94
CA SER A 7 10.83 -14.80 -39.84
C SER A 7 9.93 -13.65 -39.35
N SER A 8 8.71 -13.97 -38.91
CA SER A 8 7.77 -13.00 -38.33
C SER A 8 8.33 -12.37 -37.05
N PHE A 9 8.95 -13.16 -36.17
CA PHE A 9 9.61 -12.66 -34.97
C PHE A 9 10.82 -11.76 -35.27
N ARG A 10 11.65 -12.14 -36.24
CA ARG A 10 12.78 -11.32 -36.68
C ARG A 10 12.33 -9.97 -37.24
N GLN A 11 11.24 -9.96 -38.00
CA GLN A 11 10.64 -8.73 -38.51
C GLN A 11 10.07 -7.86 -37.38
N TYR A 12 9.38 -8.47 -36.41
CA TYR A 12 8.89 -7.77 -35.22
C TYR A 12 10.04 -7.11 -34.43
N CYS A 13 11.13 -7.83 -34.18
CA CYS A 13 12.31 -7.28 -33.49
C CYS A 13 12.96 -6.14 -34.27
N LYS A 14 13.00 -6.21 -35.60
CA LYS A 14 13.51 -5.13 -36.44
C LYS A 14 12.62 -3.89 -36.36
N GLU A 15 11.31 -4.06 -36.52
CA GLU A 15 10.34 -2.96 -36.43
C GLU A 15 10.35 -2.27 -35.06
N TRP A 16 10.55 -3.04 -34.00
CA TRP A 16 10.71 -2.50 -32.65
C TRP A 16 12.03 -1.75 -32.48
N SER A 17 13.14 -2.32 -32.94
CA SER A 17 14.45 -1.66 -32.88
C SER A 17 14.45 -0.32 -33.61
N GLU A 18 13.76 -0.24 -34.75
CA GLU A 18 13.66 0.93 -35.63
C GLU A 18 12.42 1.80 -35.32
N ALA A 19 11.77 1.58 -34.18
CA ALA A 19 10.61 2.36 -33.77
C ALA A 19 10.98 3.83 -33.52
N ASP A 20 10.23 4.74 -34.15
CA ASP A 20 10.33 6.18 -33.94
C ASP A 20 9.79 6.53 -32.54
N LEU A 21 10.71 6.88 -31.63
CA LEU A 21 10.44 7.13 -30.21
C LEU A 21 9.62 8.41 -29.98
N GLU A 22 9.78 9.42 -30.84
CA GLU A 22 9.00 10.65 -30.77
C GLU A 22 7.53 10.36 -31.11
N LYS A 23 7.29 9.67 -32.23
CA LYS A 23 5.94 9.25 -32.62
C LYS A 23 5.34 8.28 -31.61
N PHE A 24 6.15 7.45 -30.96
CA PHE A 24 5.67 6.59 -29.88
C PHE A 24 5.19 7.40 -28.68
N ASN A 25 5.93 8.43 -28.25
CA ASN A 25 5.47 9.34 -27.20
C ASN A 25 4.19 10.09 -27.60
N VAL A 26 4.11 10.59 -28.85
CA VAL A 26 2.89 11.24 -29.36
C VAL A 26 1.69 10.27 -29.32
N PHE A 27 1.90 9.00 -29.68
CA PHE A 27 0.88 7.96 -29.58
C PHE A 27 0.43 7.73 -28.14
N ILE A 28 1.36 7.63 -27.19
CA ILE A 28 1.03 7.48 -25.76
C ILE A 28 0.17 8.65 -25.29
N PHE A 29 0.56 9.89 -25.58
CA PHE A 29 -0.21 11.07 -25.16
C PHE A 29 -1.59 11.16 -25.83
N LYS A 30 -1.65 11.11 -27.16
CA LYS A 30 -2.88 11.39 -27.91
C LYS A 30 -3.88 10.25 -27.89
N ASN A 31 -3.41 8.99 -27.88
CA ASN A 31 -4.26 7.83 -28.09
C ASN A 31 -4.45 7.02 -26.80
N ILE A 32 -3.44 6.94 -25.92
CA ILE A 32 -3.53 6.15 -24.68
C ILE A 32 -3.98 7.03 -23.52
N LEU A 33 -3.15 7.99 -23.08
CA LEU A 33 -3.45 8.83 -21.92
C LEU A 33 -4.76 9.59 -22.10
N ARG A 34 -5.01 10.17 -23.27
CA ARG A 34 -6.28 10.86 -23.55
C ARG A 34 -7.51 9.96 -23.42
N HIS A 35 -7.42 8.67 -23.79
CA HIS A 35 -8.54 7.73 -23.67
C HIS A 35 -8.69 7.17 -22.25
N ILE A 36 -7.57 6.91 -21.57
CA ILE A 36 -7.57 6.48 -20.16
C ILE A 36 -8.18 7.60 -19.32
N PHE A 37 -7.73 8.85 -19.46
CA PHE A 37 -8.26 9.99 -18.70
C PHE A 37 -9.69 10.44 -19.06
N ARG A 38 -10.37 9.76 -19.99
CA ARG A 38 -11.82 9.96 -20.15
C ARG A 38 -12.54 9.34 -18.97
N LEU A 39 -13.39 10.13 -18.33
CA LEU A 39 -14.13 9.76 -17.13
C LEU A 39 -14.97 8.48 -17.34
N GLU A 40 -15.53 8.30 -18.54
CA GLU A 40 -16.26 7.10 -19.00
C GLU A 40 -15.41 5.81 -18.99
N SER A 41 -14.10 5.92 -19.24
CA SER A 41 -13.17 4.78 -19.28
C SER A 41 -12.56 4.47 -17.91
N ILE A 42 -12.24 5.51 -17.12
CA ILE A 42 -11.60 5.34 -15.81
C ILE A 42 -12.56 4.78 -14.77
N LEU A 43 -13.82 5.22 -14.76
CA LEU A 43 -14.75 4.88 -13.68
C LEU A 43 -14.96 3.37 -13.51
N PRO A 44 -15.20 2.57 -14.59
CA PRO A 44 -15.39 1.12 -14.46
C PRO A 44 -14.10 0.40 -14.05
N ILE A 45 -12.95 0.86 -14.56
CA ILE A 45 -11.64 0.30 -14.21
C ILE A 45 -11.34 0.55 -12.73
N LEU A 46 -11.59 1.78 -12.27
CA LEU A 46 -11.41 2.16 -10.87
C LEU A 46 -12.31 1.30 -9.98
N MET A 47 -13.58 1.11 -10.33
CA MET A 47 -14.53 0.27 -9.59
C MET A 47 -14.07 -1.18 -9.47
N VAL A 48 -13.63 -1.81 -10.57
CA VAL A 48 -13.12 -3.19 -10.55
C VAL A 48 -11.87 -3.29 -9.66
N ILE A 49 -10.95 -2.35 -9.78
CA ILE A 49 -9.75 -2.28 -8.95
C ILE A 49 -10.12 -2.08 -7.47
N LEU A 50 -11.11 -1.23 -7.17
CA LEU A 50 -11.61 -0.96 -5.82
C LEU A 50 -12.19 -2.23 -5.19
N VAL A 51 -13.03 -2.97 -5.94
CA VAL A 51 -13.64 -4.23 -5.48
C VAL A 51 -12.56 -5.28 -5.19
N VAL A 52 -11.58 -5.43 -6.08
CA VAL A 52 -10.46 -6.36 -5.87
C VAL A 52 -9.60 -5.96 -4.68
N ALA A 53 -9.27 -4.67 -4.55
CA ALA A 53 -8.51 -4.12 -3.42
C ALA A 53 -9.21 -4.40 -2.08
N LEU A 54 -10.51 -4.08 -1.99
CA LEU A 54 -11.34 -4.31 -0.82
C LEU A 54 -11.45 -5.80 -0.49
N SER A 55 -11.60 -6.66 -1.50
CA SER A 55 -11.67 -8.12 -1.31
C SER A 55 -10.37 -8.68 -0.74
N ILE A 56 -9.22 -8.23 -1.24
CA ILE A 56 -7.91 -8.67 -0.75
C ILE A 56 -7.65 -8.14 0.67
N GLN A 57 -8.04 -6.89 0.97
CA GLN A 57 -7.94 -6.36 2.33
C GLN A 57 -8.82 -7.13 3.31
N ALA A 58 -10.07 -7.41 2.94
CA ALA A 58 -10.99 -8.20 3.75
C ALA A 58 -10.43 -9.62 4.04
N GLN A 59 -9.78 -10.24 3.06
CA GLN A 59 -9.15 -11.57 3.24
C GLN A 59 -7.88 -11.55 4.10
N ARG A 60 -7.14 -10.43 4.14
CA ARG A 60 -5.91 -10.27 4.92
C ARG A 60 -6.11 -9.49 6.23
N ALA A 61 -7.37 -9.24 6.61
CA ALA A 61 -7.77 -8.36 7.71
C ALA A 61 -7.29 -8.80 9.11
N THR A 62 -6.57 -9.91 9.24
CA THR A 62 -5.99 -10.34 10.52
C THR A 62 -5.01 -9.32 11.12
N TYR A 63 -4.50 -8.34 10.35
CA TYR A 63 -3.53 -7.35 10.86
C TYR A 63 -3.75 -5.89 10.41
N ILE A 64 -4.73 -5.60 9.53
CA ILE A 64 -4.98 -4.25 9.01
C ILE A 64 -5.95 -3.53 9.94
N PHE A 65 -5.49 -2.44 10.57
CA PHE A 65 -6.37 -1.55 11.32
C PHE A 65 -7.26 -0.80 10.31
N ILE A 66 -8.50 -1.24 10.19
CA ILE A 66 -9.53 -0.56 9.42
C ILE A 66 -10.01 0.62 10.28
N PRO A 67 -9.98 1.88 9.81
CA PRO A 67 -10.60 2.98 10.51
C PRO A 67 -12.06 2.64 10.81
N GLN A 68 -12.40 2.42 12.09
CA GLN A 68 -13.79 2.15 12.53
C GLN A 68 -14.54 3.45 12.86
N SER A 69 -13.90 4.61 12.65
CA SER A 69 -14.37 5.94 13.02
C SER A 69 -15.59 6.41 12.24
N SER A 70 -15.52 6.29 10.92
CA SER A 70 -16.57 6.76 10.01
C SER A 70 -16.39 6.16 8.61
N LEU A 71 -17.50 5.95 7.91
CA LEU A 71 -17.51 5.48 6.52
C LEU A 71 -16.65 6.39 5.61
N THR A 72 -16.61 7.70 5.90
CA THR A 72 -15.85 8.70 5.15
C THR A 72 -14.34 8.61 5.39
N ALA A 73 -13.89 8.41 6.62
CA ALA A 73 -12.46 8.20 6.93
C ALA A 73 -11.96 6.90 6.30
N TYR A 74 -12.76 5.82 6.38
CA TYR A 74 -12.49 4.56 5.70
C TYR A 74 -12.41 4.73 4.18
N ALA A 75 -13.41 5.39 3.56
CA ALA A 75 -13.41 5.64 2.12
C ALA A 75 -12.21 6.48 1.68
N THR A 76 -11.85 7.52 2.46
CA THR A 76 -10.68 8.37 2.18
C THR A 76 -9.38 7.58 2.27
N PHE A 77 -9.24 6.72 3.27
CA PHE A 77 -8.10 5.82 3.42
C PHE A 77 -7.96 4.87 2.22
N VAL A 78 -9.06 4.24 1.80
CA VAL A 78 -9.08 3.36 0.62
C VAL A 78 -8.73 4.14 -0.66
N VAL A 79 -9.29 5.33 -0.84
CA VAL A 79 -9.00 6.20 -1.99
C VAL A 79 -7.52 6.61 -2.01
N LEU A 80 -6.94 6.97 -0.86
CA LEU A 80 -5.53 7.33 -0.75
C LEU A 80 -4.62 6.15 -1.13
N GLN A 81 -4.90 4.96 -0.59
CA GLN A 81 -4.13 3.76 -0.91
C GLN A 81 -4.20 3.39 -2.39
N LEU A 82 -5.40 3.45 -2.96
CA LEU A 82 -5.59 3.23 -4.40
C LEU A 82 -4.86 4.27 -5.23
N SER A 83 -4.90 5.53 -4.82
CA SER A 83 -4.18 6.61 -5.51
C SER A 83 -2.69 6.35 -5.52
N ILE A 84 -2.10 5.99 -4.37
CA ILE A 84 -0.67 5.65 -4.26
C ILE A 84 -0.33 4.41 -5.10
N ALA A 85 -1.13 3.36 -5.03
CA ALA A 85 -0.91 2.14 -5.80
C ALA A 85 -0.97 2.41 -7.32
N LEU A 86 -1.97 3.18 -7.78
CA LEU A 86 -2.10 3.59 -9.19
C LEU A 86 -0.93 4.47 -9.63
N LEU A 87 -0.48 5.38 -8.76
CA LEU A 87 0.64 6.26 -9.05
C LEU A 87 1.94 5.46 -9.26
N VAL A 88 2.23 4.51 -8.37
CA VAL A 88 3.42 3.65 -8.46
C VAL A 88 3.35 2.71 -9.66
N ILE A 89 2.18 2.15 -9.95
CA ILE A 89 2.06 1.06 -10.93
C ILE A 89 1.80 1.56 -12.35
N PHE A 90 1.15 2.71 -12.52
CA PHE A 90 0.83 3.26 -13.82
C PHE A 90 1.56 4.59 -14.08
N ILE A 91 1.41 5.58 -13.20
CA ILE A 91 1.89 6.95 -13.48
C ILE A 91 3.42 6.99 -13.58
N TYR A 92 4.14 6.45 -12.60
CA TYR A 92 5.60 6.42 -12.61
C TYR A 92 6.21 5.72 -13.84
N PRO A 93 5.82 4.49 -14.20
CA PRO A 93 6.39 3.87 -15.39
C PRO A 93 6.04 4.63 -16.68
N PHE A 94 4.86 5.26 -16.79
CA PHE A 94 4.57 6.14 -17.93
C PHE A 94 5.55 7.32 -18.00
N LEU A 95 5.78 8.02 -16.89
CA LEU A 95 6.71 9.14 -16.85
C LEU A 95 8.14 8.72 -17.19
N ILE A 96 8.59 7.56 -16.67
CA ILE A 96 9.91 7.02 -16.97
C ILE A 96 10.02 6.65 -18.47
N ILE A 97 9.03 5.97 -19.04
CA ILE A 97 9.01 5.61 -20.47
C ILE A 97 9.06 6.87 -21.35
N LEU A 98 8.23 7.88 -21.04
CA LEU A 98 8.18 9.13 -21.81
C LEU A 98 9.52 9.85 -21.77
N SER A 99 10.12 9.95 -20.58
CA SER A 99 11.44 10.59 -20.37
C SER A 99 12.55 9.83 -21.09
N PHE A 100 12.57 8.50 -20.95
CA PHE A 100 13.53 7.62 -21.62
C PHE A 100 13.43 7.76 -23.14
N ASN A 101 12.23 7.74 -23.71
CA ASN A 101 12.00 7.91 -25.14
C ASN A 101 12.37 9.31 -25.64
N TYR A 102 12.13 10.36 -24.83
CA TYR A 102 12.47 11.74 -25.18
C TYR A 102 13.98 11.96 -25.25
N ILE A 103 14.72 11.49 -24.23
CA ILE A 103 16.19 11.44 -24.26
C ILE A 103 16.64 10.59 -25.46
N GLY A 104 15.92 9.49 -25.67
CA GLY A 104 16.08 8.55 -26.77
C GLY A 104 16.13 9.22 -28.15
N TYR A 105 15.13 10.05 -28.38
CA TYR A 105 14.93 10.82 -29.61
C TYR A 105 15.98 11.91 -29.81
N ARG A 106 16.40 12.60 -28.73
CA ARG A 106 17.46 13.63 -28.77
C ARG A 106 18.85 13.09 -29.15
N LEU A 107 19.03 11.76 -29.21
CA LEU A 107 20.27 11.09 -29.63
C LEU A 107 20.09 10.32 -30.96
N PRO A 108 19.74 11.03 -32.06
CA PRO A 108 19.20 10.43 -33.28
C PRO A 108 20.17 9.50 -34.03
N HIS A 109 21.48 9.67 -33.88
CA HIS A 109 22.46 8.83 -34.58
C HIS A 109 22.84 7.55 -33.83
N ILE A 110 22.63 7.53 -32.51
CA ILE A 110 23.09 6.45 -31.65
C ILE A 110 21.94 5.47 -31.42
N ILE A 111 20.76 5.97 -31.04
CA ILE A 111 19.70 5.12 -30.50
C ILE A 111 19.00 4.23 -31.54
N PRO A 112 18.72 4.65 -32.78
CA PRO A 112 18.16 3.74 -33.79
C PRO A 112 19.08 2.56 -34.16
N ARG A 113 20.41 2.75 -34.01
CA ARG A 113 21.44 1.76 -34.34
C ARG A 113 21.80 0.82 -33.20
N ILE A 114 21.43 1.16 -31.96
CA ILE A 114 21.65 0.29 -30.80
C ILE A 114 20.79 -0.97 -30.91
N PHE A 115 21.41 -2.13 -30.71
CA PHE A 115 20.76 -3.43 -30.69
C PHE A 115 19.61 -3.47 -29.65
N LEU A 116 18.44 -4.02 -30.03
CA LEU A 116 17.22 -4.03 -29.21
C LEU A 116 17.46 -4.53 -27.76
N PRO A 117 18.18 -5.63 -27.52
CA PRO A 117 18.55 -6.06 -26.17
C PRO A 117 19.25 -5.00 -25.32
N THR A 118 20.14 -4.21 -25.89
CA THR A 118 20.83 -3.13 -25.16
C THR A 118 19.85 -2.03 -24.75
N LYS A 119 18.87 -1.68 -25.61
CA LYS A 119 17.80 -0.75 -25.24
C LYS A 119 16.96 -1.26 -24.08
N LEU A 120 16.59 -2.55 -24.13
CA LEU A 120 15.79 -3.18 -23.08
C LEU A 120 16.56 -3.24 -21.76
N ILE A 121 17.84 -3.59 -21.79
CA ILE A 121 18.70 -3.59 -20.58
C ILE A 121 18.78 -2.18 -19.99
N LEU A 122 19.01 -1.15 -20.81
CA LEU A 122 19.08 0.23 -20.35
C LEU A 122 17.73 0.70 -19.75
N LEU A 123 16.61 0.33 -20.38
CA LEU A 123 15.28 0.63 -19.86
C LEU A 123 15.01 -0.08 -18.53
N LEU A 124 15.36 -1.37 -18.41
CA LEU A 124 15.21 -2.15 -17.17
C LEU A 124 16.08 -1.58 -16.04
N LEU A 125 17.32 -1.19 -16.34
CA LEU A 125 18.19 -0.48 -15.40
C LEU A 125 17.57 0.85 -14.96
N THR A 126 17.00 1.62 -15.89
CA THR A 126 16.33 2.89 -15.58
C THR A 126 15.13 2.65 -14.66
N PHE A 127 14.29 1.65 -14.95
CA PHE A 127 13.17 1.24 -14.09
C PHE A 127 13.64 0.87 -12.69
N TYR A 128 14.67 0.02 -12.58
CA TYR A 128 15.19 -0.42 -11.29
C TYR A 128 15.77 0.74 -10.48
N LEU A 129 16.60 1.59 -11.08
CA LEU A 129 17.22 2.74 -10.40
C LEU A 129 16.17 3.76 -9.94
N CYS A 130 15.20 4.10 -10.80
CA CYS A 130 14.12 5.01 -10.43
C CYS A 130 13.26 4.44 -9.30
N LEU A 131 12.93 3.14 -9.33
CA LEU A 131 12.16 2.50 -8.26
C LEU A 131 12.92 2.60 -6.93
N ARG A 132 14.21 2.26 -6.94
CA ARG A 132 15.06 2.28 -5.75
C ARG A 132 15.20 3.68 -5.14
N LEU A 133 15.33 4.70 -5.99
CA LEU A 133 15.33 6.11 -5.57
C LEU A 133 14.00 6.52 -4.92
N ILE A 134 12.87 6.10 -5.49
CA ILE A 134 11.54 6.41 -4.93
C ILE A 134 11.33 5.67 -3.60
N SER A 135 11.75 4.41 -3.50
CA SER A 135 11.49 3.57 -2.34
C SER A 135 12.47 3.77 -1.18
N HIS A 136 13.54 4.55 -1.33
CA HIS A 136 14.56 4.77 -0.30
C HIS A 136 15.06 3.46 0.33
N ASP A 137 15.29 2.42 -0.49
CA ASP A 137 15.73 1.08 -0.05
C ASP A 137 14.84 0.36 0.99
N THR A 138 13.58 0.80 1.15
CA THR A 138 12.63 0.16 2.08
C THR A 138 12.00 -1.13 1.54
N LEU A 139 12.09 -1.37 0.22
CA LEU A 139 11.50 -2.53 -0.45
C LEU A 139 12.44 -3.73 -0.42
N LYS A 140 11.87 -4.93 -0.26
CA LYS A 140 12.64 -6.17 -0.39
C LYS A 140 13.02 -6.37 -1.88
N PRO A 141 14.23 -6.87 -2.20
CA PRO A 141 14.68 -7.03 -3.59
C PRO A 141 13.74 -7.85 -4.48
N VAL A 142 13.09 -8.89 -3.92
CA VAL A 142 12.11 -9.72 -4.64
C VAL A 142 10.90 -8.89 -5.12
N ILE A 143 10.48 -7.91 -4.33
CA ILE A 143 9.34 -7.04 -4.65
C ILE A 143 9.76 -6.04 -5.72
N GLU A 144 10.97 -5.49 -5.61
CA GLU A 144 11.51 -4.55 -6.60
C GLU A 144 11.56 -5.19 -7.99
N ILE A 145 12.08 -6.41 -8.09
CA ILE A 145 12.12 -7.17 -9.35
C ILE A 145 10.71 -7.37 -9.91
N LEU A 146 9.72 -7.66 -9.06
CA LEU A 146 8.34 -7.85 -9.48
C LEU A 146 7.69 -6.56 -10.01
N VAL A 147 7.96 -5.42 -9.37
CA VAL A 147 7.50 -4.10 -9.84
C VAL A 147 8.17 -3.75 -11.18
N VAL A 148 9.48 -3.96 -11.29
CA VAL A 148 10.21 -3.74 -12.55
C VAL A 148 9.70 -4.65 -13.67
N ALA A 149 9.41 -5.92 -13.37
CA ALA A 149 8.81 -6.85 -14.34
C ALA A 149 7.42 -6.37 -14.80
N THR A 150 6.65 -5.78 -13.90
CA THR A 150 5.34 -5.19 -14.21
C THR A 150 5.47 -3.97 -15.11
N TRP A 151 6.41 -3.06 -14.81
CA TRP A 151 6.71 -1.90 -15.64
C TRP A 151 7.25 -2.29 -17.03
N ALA A 152 8.08 -3.34 -17.09
CA ALA A 152 8.53 -3.91 -18.34
C ALA A 152 7.35 -4.47 -19.15
N SER A 153 6.46 -5.24 -18.52
CA SER A 153 5.25 -5.76 -19.18
C SER A 153 4.37 -4.64 -19.74
N LEU A 154 4.20 -3.53 -19.00
CA LEU A 154 3.51 -2.33 -19.49
C LEU A 154 4.18 -1.74 -20.74
N TYR A 155 5.50 -1.60 -20.74
CA TYR A 155 6.24 -1.09 -21.90
C TYR A 155 6.05 -1.97 -23.14
N PHE A 156 6.19 -3.29 -22.98
CA PHE A 156 5.96 -4.25 -24.06
C PHE A 156 4.53 -4.14 -24.61
N PHE A 157 3.54 -4.00 -23.72
CA PHE A 157 2.14 -3.81 -24.10
C PHE A 157 1.94 -2.52 -24.91
N LEU A 158 2.47 -1.39 -24.44
CA LEU A 158 2.37 -0.10 -25.12
C LEU A 158 3.06 -0.10 -26.49
N MET A 159 4.24 -0.71 -26.60
CA MET A 159 4.95 -0.82 -27.88
C MET A 159 4.16 -1.68 -28.87
N ASN A 160 3.55 -2.78 -28.42
CA ASN A 160 2.69 -3.60 -29.28
C ASN A 160 1.46 -2.83 -29.79
N LEU A 161 0.86 -1.97 -28.96
CA LEU A 161 -0.23 -1.09 -29.38
C LEU A 161 0.26 -0.03 -30.39
N TYR A 162 1.46 0.51 -30.21
CA TYR A 162 2.03 1.48 -31.12
C TYR A 162 2.35 0.89 -32.49
N LEU A 163 2.98 -0.29 -32.54
CA LEU A 163 3.21 -1.01 -33.79
C LEU A 163 1.89 -1.34 -34.50
N ALA A 164 0.86 -1.72 -33.75
CA ALA A 164 -0.48 -1.92 -34.31
C ALA A 164 -1.04 -0.66 -35.01
N TYR A 165 -0.92 0.48 -34.33
CA TYR A 165 -1.38 1.78 -34.81
C TYR A 165 -0.59 2.21 -36.07
N LYS A 166 0.73 2.00 -36.08
CA LYS A 166 1.61 2.32 -37.21
C LYS A 166 1.18 1.61 -38.50
N HIS A 167 0.74 0.35 -38.41
CA HIS A 167 0.30 -0.44 -39.57
C HIS A 167 -1.16 -0.16 -39.99
N LYS A 168 -1.76 0.95 -39.54
CA LYS A 168 -3.16 1.36 -39.80
C LYS A 168 -4.20 0.28 -39.47
N ARG A 169 -3.83 -0.71 -38.64
CA ARG A 169 -4.80 -1.63 -38.06
C ARG A 169 -5.46 -0.89 -36.90
N ASN A 170 -6.76 -1.13 -36.69
CA ASN A 170 -7.43 -0.61 -35.49
C ASN A 170 -6.59 -0.99 -34.26
N ALA A 171 -6.04 0.01 -33.58
CA ALA A 171 -5.17 -0.21 -32.41
C ALA A 171 -5.92 -0.96 -31.29
N LEU A 172 -7.24 -0.80 -31.26
CA LEU A 172 -8.19 -1.48 -30.37
C LEU A 172 -8.66 -2.85 -30.85
N HIS A 173 -8.33 -3.27 -32.09
CA HIS A 173 -8.68 -4.62 -32.54
C HIS A 173 -7.70 -5.61 -31.88
N LEU A 174 -8.19 -6.28 -30.84
CA LEU A 174 -7.45 -7.27 -30.07
C LEU A 174 -7.20 -8.52 -30.93
N GLY A 175 -6.01 -8.64 -31.50
CA GLY A 175 -5.53 -9.92 -32.02
C GLY A 175 -5.19 -10.88 -30.87
N LYS A 176 -5.26 -12.21 -31.11
CA LYS A 176 -4.95 -13.25 -30.11
C LYS A 176 -3.61 -13.02 -29.40
N PHE A 177 -2.59 -12.55 -30.12
CA PHE A 177 -1.27 -12.22 -29.57
C PHE A 177 -1.28 -11.05 -28.58
N ARG A 178 -2.11 -10.02 -28.82
CA ARG A 178 -2.21 -8.83 -27.94
C ARG A 178 -2.97 -9.15 -26.65
N LEU A 179 -3.96 -10.02 -26.74
CA LEU A 179 -4.74 -10.48 -25.59
C LEU A 179 -3.87 -11.25 -24.59
N ILE A 180 -2.89 -12.03 -25.07
CA ILE A 180 -1.90 -12.70 -24.21
C ILE A 180 -1.09 -11.70 -23.39
N PHE A 181 -0.60 -10.60 -23.99
CA PHE A 181 0.15 -9.59 -23.24
C PHE A 181 -0.70 -8.85 -22.22
N ILE A 182 -1.99 -8.60 -22.52
CA ILE A 182 -2.92 -8.00 -21.56
C ILE A 182 -3.14 -8.92 -20.37
N LEU A 183 -3.40 -10.21 -20.62
CA LEU A 183 -3.58 -11.19 -19.55
C LEU A 183 -2.30 -11.35 -18.72
N LEU A 184 -1.14 -11.39 -19.35
CA LEU A 184 0.15 -11.46 -18.68
C LEU A 184 0.40 -10.21 -17.81
N PHE A 185 0.13 -9.02 -18.35
CA PHE A 185 0.22 -7.76 -17.60
C PHE A 185 -0.72 -7.78 -16.38
N LEU A 186 -2.00 -8.11 -16.58
CA LEU A 186 -2.98 -8.20 -15.50
C LEU A 186 -2.56 -9.22 -14.42
N ALA A 187 -2.04 -10.38 -14.81
CA ALA A 187 -1.57 -11.39 -13.87
C ALA A 187 -0.35 -10.90 -13.05
N LEU A 188 0.61 -10.25 -13.71
CA LEU A 188 1.80 -9.69 -13.05
C LEU A 188 1.45 -8.53 -12.12
N MET A 189 0.42 -7.76 -12.45
CA MET A 189 -0.04 -6.58 -11.71
C MET A 189 -0.65 -6.88 -10.34
N ILE A 190 -1.37 -8.00 -10.19
CA ILE A 190 -2.16 -8.29 -8.96
C ILE A 190 -1.28 -8.28 -7.69
N LYS A 191 -0.11 -8.92 -7.75
CA LYS A 191 0.75 -9.08 -6.58
C LYS A 191 1.44 -7.76 -6.16
N PRO A 192 2.09 -6.98 -7.05
CA PRO A 192 2.57 -5.64 -6.74
C PRO A 192 1.46 -4.71 -6.25
N PHE A 193 0.29 -4.76 -6.89
CA PHE A 193 -0.85 -3.91 -6.52
C PHE A 193 -1.33 -4.19 -5.10
N SER A 194 -1.61 -5.45 -4.77
CA SER A 194 -1.99 -5.83 -3.40
C SER A 194 -0.91 -5.52 -2.36
N MET A 195 0.37 -5.66 -2.73
CA MET A 195 1.48 -5.38 -1.82
C MET A 195 1.60 -3.88 -1.53
N MET A 196 1.47 -3.02 -2.53
CA MET A 196 1.49 -1.57 -2.34
C MET A 196 0.36 -1.13 -1.42
N LEU A 197 -0.86 -1.65 -1.64
CA LEU A 197 -1.98 -1.40 -0.74
C LEU A 197 -1.67 -1.80 0.71
N TYR A 198 -1.12 -3.00 0.90
CA TYR A 198 -0.78 -3.52 2.23
C TYR A 198 0.31 -2.70 2.92
N ARG A 199 1.39 -2.34 2.21
CA ARG A 199 2.48 -1.53 2.77
C ARG A 199 2.03 -0.11 3.09
N THR A 200 1.21 0.50 2.24
CA THR A 200 0.62 1.80 2.54
C THR A 200 -0.28 1.71 3.79
N ALA A 201 -1.02 0.61 3.95
CA ALA A 201 -1.78 0.37 5.18
C ALA A 201 -0.88 0.24 6.42
N GLU A 202 0.23 -0.49 6.34
CA GLU A 202 1.21 -0.61 7.43
C GLU A 202 1.90 0.72 7.75
N MET A 203 2.33 1.50 6.75
CA MET A 203 3.01 2.77 6.96
C MET A 203 2.11 3.83 7.63
N ILE A 204 0.82 3.80 7.32
CA ILE A 204 -0.17 4.69 7.95
C ILE A 204 -0.53 4.20 9.37
N ASN A 205 -0.16 2.97 9.71
CA ASN A 205 -0.54 2.28 10.94
C ASN A 205 0.69 1.96 11.78
N PHE A 206 1.14 2.94 12.55
CA PHE A 206 2.33 2.80 13.40
C PHE A 206 1.93 2.72 14.87
N MET A 207 2.72 1.94 15.61
CA MET A 207 2.51 1.67 17.03
C MET A 207 3.66 2.29 17.81
N GLU A 208 3.34 3.10 18.81
CA GLU A 208 4.32 3.59 19.78
C GLU A 208 4.12 2.90 21.13
N VAL A 209 5.25 2.59 21.78
CA VAL A 209 5.29 1.89 23.07
C VAL A 209 5.71 2.89 24.13
N ASN A 210 4.92 2.97 25.20
CA ASN A 210 5.09 3.90 26.30
C ASN A 210 5.22 5.39 25.89
N PRO A 211 4.36 5.91 24.99
CA PRO A 211 4.37 7.34 24.68
C PRO A 211 3.75 8.14 25.83
N LEU A 212 4.30 9.31 26.10
CA LEU A 212 3.64 10.29 26.97
C LEU A 212 2.42 10.85 26.23
N LEU A 213 1.22 10.44 26.65
CA LEU A 213 -0.02 10.87 26.00
C LEU A 213 -0.94 11.58 26.99
N PHE A 214 -1.34 12.80 26.65
CA PHE A 214 -2.43 13.49 27.34
C PHE A 214 -3.79 13.08 26.77
N ILE A 215 -4.70 12.67 27.64
CA ILE A 215 -6.12 12.44 27.31
C ILE A 215 -7.02 13.33 28.14
N ASP A 216 -8.18 13.68 27.59
CA ASP A 216 -9.13 14.56 28.26
C ASP A 216 -9.74 13.91 29.52
N SER A 217 -10.42 14.73 30.35
CA SER A 217 -11.03 14.28 31.60
C SER A 217 -12.07 13.15 31.42
N ASN A 218 -12.81 13.14 30.31
CA ASN A 218 -13.83 12.11 30.06
C ASN A 218 -13.19 10.78 29.70
N GLN A 219 -12.22 10.80 28.79
CA GLN A 219 -11.43 9.63 28.38
C GLN A 219 -10.66 9.05 29.57
N CYS A 220 -10.08 9.92 30.41
CA CYS A 220 -9.37 9.51 31.61
C CYS A 220 -10.26 8.73 32.58
N LYS A 221 -11.51 9.20 32.78
CA LYS A 221 -12.51 8.50 33.59
C LYS A 221 -12.92 7.15 32.98
N LEU A 222 -12.99 7.06 31.64
CA LEU A 222 -13.38 5.84 30.94
C LEU A 222 -12.34 4.72 31.12
N ILE A 223 -11.06 5.03 30.93
CA ILE A 223 -9.95 4.07 31.13
C ILE A 223 -9.79 3.71 32.62
N GLY A 224 -10.12 4.65 33.50
CA GLY A 224 -9.94 4.53 34.94
C GLY A 224 -10.94 3.70 35.73
N ARG A 225 -11.89 3.06 35.07
CA ARG A 225 -12.92 2.24 35.74
C ARG A 225 -12.28 1.04 36.44
N LYS A 226 -12.87 0.55 37.54
CA LYS A 226 -12.36 -0.63 38.23
C LYS A 226 -12.58 -1.90 37.39
N ILE A 227 -11.68 -2.88 37.52
CA ILE A 227 -11.79 -4.18 36.84
C ILE A 227 -12.96 -4.98 37.42
N ASN A 228 -12.90 -5.25 38.71
CA ASN A 228 -13.92 -5.91 39.51
C ASN A 228 -13.69 -5.53 40.98
N SER A 229 -14.69 -5.66 41.85
CA SER A 229 -14.58 -5.40 43.29
C SER A 229 -13.63 -6.36 44.01
N SER A 230 -13.28 -7.49 43.40
CA SER A 230 -12.34 -8.47 43.95
C SER A 230 -10.86 -8.08 43.80
N VAL A 231 -10.53 -7.18 42.87
CA VAL A 231 -9.14 -6.73 42.64
C VAL A 231 -8.81 -5.59 43.61
N LYS A 232 -7.74 -5.77 44.39
CA LYS A 232 -7.30 -4.75 45.35
C LYS A 232 -6.90 -3.46 44.64
N ASP A 233 -7.26 -2.32 45.23
CA ASP A 233 -6.95 -0.99 44.70
C ASP A 233 -5.44 -0.74 44.55
N THR A 234 -4.59 -1.39 45.36
CA THR A 234 -3.12 -1.31 45.24
C THR A 234 -2.58 -1.98 43.97
N ASN A 235 -3.33 -2.89 43.36
CA ASN A 235 -2.95 -3.54 42.11
C ASN A 235 -3.49 -2.78 40.88
N MET A 236 -4.24 -1.70 41.06
CA MET A 236 -4.82 -0.92 39.97
C MET A 236 -3.81 0.12 39.46
N ALA A 237 -3.48 0.05 38.17
CA ALA A 237 -2.53 0.95 37.51
C ALA A 237 -2.95 2.42 37.60
N ILE A 238 -4.26 2.71 37.63
CA ILE A 238 -4.77 4.07 37.79
C ILE A 238 -4.44 4.72 39.15
N ASN A 239 -4.11 3.92 40.15
CA ASN A 239 -3.73 4.45 41.46
C ASN A 239 -2.21 4.65 41.58
N ASN A 240 -1.44 4.30 40.54
CA ASN A 240 0.01 4.48 40.52
C ASN A 240 0.37 5.79 39.80
N PRO A 241 0.96 6.79 40.50
CA PRO A 241 1.35 8.06 39.90
C PRO A 241 2.47 7.94 38.86
N GLU A 242 3.25 6.85 38.87
CA GLU A 242 4.27 6.58 37.84
C GLU A 242 3.64 6.14 36.50
N ILE A 243 2.37 5.72 36.51
CA ILE A 243 1.65 5.21 35.35
C ILE A 243 0.58 6.19 34.87
N ILE A 244 -0.07 6.91 35.79
CA ILE A 244 -1.04 7.95 35.44
C ILE A 244 -0.79 9.20 36.29
N GLU A 245 -0.51 10.31 35.60
CA GLU A 245 -0.48 11.64 36.22
C GLU A 245 -1.80 12.37 35.93
N ARG A 246 -2.59 12.65 36.97
CA ARG A 246 -3.87 13.36 36.83
C ARG A 246 -3.67 14.86 36.92
N THR A 247 -4.31 15.59 36.01
CA THR A 247 -4.36 17.06 36.00
C THR A 247 -5.80 17.56 36.09
N SER A 248 -6.00 18.86 36.20
CA SER A 248 -7.35 19.47 36.22
C SER A 248 -8.15 19.22 34.94
N ASN A 249 -7.47 19.05 33.80
CA ASN A 249 -8.11 18.98 32.47
C ASN A 249 -8.10 17.56 31.86
N GLY A 250 -7.46 16.59 32.51
CA GLY A 250 -7.23 15.26 31.93
C GLY A 250 -6.22 14.44 32.70
N CYS A 251 -5.62 13.44 32.05
CA CYS A 251 -4.48 12.74 32.59
C CYS A 251 -3.43 12.41 31.54
N PHE A 252 -2.16 12.40 31.98
CA PHE A 252 -1.06 11.83 31.23
C PHE A 252 -0.97 10.34 31.54
N LEU A 253 -0.91 9.54 30.49
CA LEU A 253 -0.72 8.10 30.57
C LEU A 253 0.73 7.75 30.28
N TYR A 254 1.23 6.80 31.07
CA TYR A 254 2.49 6.10 30.90
C TYR A 254 2.21 4.58 30.92
N GLY A 255 3.14 3.77 30.44
CA GLY A 255 3.03 2.31 30.43
C GLY A 255 1.94 1.77 29.48
N ASN A 256 1.60 2.51 28.43
CA ASN A 256 0.58 2.16 27.44
C ASN A 256 1.18 1.89 26.06
N VAL A 257 0.42 1.22 25.21
CA VAL A 257 0.70 1.14 23.78
C VAL A 257 -0.32 1.99 23.06
N ILE A 258 0.11 2.89 22.17
CA ILE A 258 -0.80 3.58 21.25
C ILE A 258 -0.57 3.03 19.85
N ARG A 259 -1.66 2.84 19.12
CA ARG A 259 -1.64 2.56 17.70
C ARG A 259 -2.30 3.72 16.98
N PHE A 260 -1.53 4.46 16.21
CA PHE A 260 -2.05 5.53 15.38
C PHE A 260 -2.54 4.96 14.05
N GLY A 261 -3.68 5.48 13.61
CA GLY A 261 -4.29 5.19 12.33
C GLY A 261 -4.38 6.44 11.45
N PHE A 262 -5.11 6.30 10.34
CA PHE A 262 -5.33 7.38 9.41
C PHE A 262 -6.16 8.53 10.03
N ALA A 263 -5.89 9.77 9.62
CA ALA A 263 -6.64 10.96 10.05
C ALA A 263 -6.67 11.22 11.57
N SER A 264 -5.55 10.95 12.26
CA SER A 264 -5.41 11.13 13.72
C SER A 264 -6.31 10.23 14.57
N ASP A 265 -6.89 9.20 13.97
CA ASP A 265 -7.50 8.10 14.72
C ASP A 265 -6.41 7.38 15.52
N TYR A 266 -6.71 6.97 16.75
CA TYR A 266 -5.76 6.22 17.56
C TYR A 266 -6.46 5.26 18.51
N VAL A 267 -5.78 4.17 18.85
CA VAL A 267 -6.22 3.24 19.89
C VAL A 267 -5.15 3.16 20.96
N ILE A 268 -5.51 3.49 22.19
CA ILE A 268 -4.69 3.28 23.36
C ILE A 268 -5.06 1.94 23.98
N MET A 269 -4.08 1.06 24.13
CA MET A 269 -4.19 -0.11 25.00
C MET A 269 -3.53 0.23 26.33
N PHE A 270 -4.35 0.41 27.36
CA PHE A 270 -3.91 0.72 28.72
C PHE A 270 -4.06 -0.51 29.61
N LYS A 271 -2.97 -0.94 30.25
CA LYS A 271 -2.99 -2.06 31.19
C LYS A 271 -3.53 -1.58 32.54
N LYS A 272 -4.63 -2.16 33.01
CA LYS A 272 -5.36 -1.72 34.21
C LYS A 272 -4.78 -2.27 35.51
N ASN A 273 -4.05 -3.39 35.46
CA ASN A 273 -3.46 -4.05 36.63
C ASN A 273 -1.92 -4.00 36.60
N MET A 274 -1.29 -3.78 37.75
CA MET A 274 0.17 -3.79 37.92
C MET A 274 0.72 -5.22 37.75
N TYR A 275 0.22 -6.12 38.58
CA TYR A 275 0.56 -7.54 38.60
C TYR A 275 -0.62 -8.38 38.08
N PRO A 276 -0.36 -9.51 37.40
CA PRO A 276 -1.40 -10.40 36.92
C PRO A 276 -2.41 -10.78 38.00
N VAL A 277 -3.70 -10.79 37.65
CA VAL A 277 -4.79 -11.18 38.55
C VAL A 277 -4.97 -12.69 38.47
N ALA A 278 -4.96 -13.35 39.62
CA ALA A 278 -5.23 -14.78 39.73
C ALA A 278 -6.74 -15.04 39.76
N GLU A 279 -7.19 -15.86 38.82
CA GLU A 279 -8.57 -16.36 38.72
C GLU A 279 -8.57 -17.89 38.67
N ALA A 280 -9.77 -18.49 38.76
CA ALA A 280 -9.94 -19.95 38.80
C ALA A 280 -9.22 -20.66 37.63
N ASP A 281 -9.21 -20.04 36.45
CA ASP A 281 -8.69 -20.61 35.21
C ASP A 281 -7.31 -20.05 34.81
N GLY A 282 -6.56 -19.45 35.74
CA GLY A 282 -5.17 -19.00 35.51
C GLY A 282 -4.90 -17.52 35.82
N LEU A 283 -3.81 -17.01 35.26
CA LEU A 283 -3.35 -15.63 35.46
C LEU A 283 -3.72 -14.74 34.27
N TYR A 284 -4.33 -13.59 34.56
CA TYR A 284 -4.85 -12.67 33.55
C TYR A 284 -4.35 -11.24 33.75
N ASN A 285 -4.15 -10.55 32.64
CA ASN A 285 -4.04 -9.10 32.58
C ASN A 285 -5.33 -8.51 32.02
N TYR A 286 -5.65 -7.32 32.50
CA TYR A 286 -6.84 -6.58 32.12
C TYR A 286 -6.44 -5.29 31.43
N TYR A 287 -7.10 -5.02 30.31
CA TYR A 287 -6.85 -3.86 29.49
C TYR A 287 -8.11 -3.01 29.32
N ALA A 288 -7.91 -1.70 29.16
CA ALA A 288 -8.87 -0.80 28.57
C ALA A 288 -8.36 -0.42 27.18
N HIS A 289 -9.18 -0.62 26.15
CA HIS A 289 -8.90 -0.14 24.81
C HIS A 289 -9.69 1.15 24.58
N LEU A 290 -9.01 2.30 24.64
CA LEU A 290 -9.60 3.57 24.24
C LEU A 290 -9.39 3.77 22.74
N SER A 291 -10.46 3.65 21.98
CA SER A 291 -10.45 3.89 20.54
C SER A 291 -11.02 5.25 20.24
N CYS A 292 -10.17 6.15 19.75
CA CYS A 292 -10.49 7.53 19.43
C CYS A 292 -10.47 7.73 17.92
N TYR A 293 -11.55 8.33 17.45
CA TYR A 293 -11.98 8.28 16.07
C TYR A 293 -12.57 9.63 15.67
N SER A 294 -11.82 10.43 14.90
CA SER A 294 -12.25 11.79 14.49
C SER A 294 -12.75 12.65 15.66
N GLY A 295 -12.09 12.55 16.83
CA GLY A 295 -12.45 13.28 18.05
C GLY A 295 -13.52 12.61 18.95
N ASN A 296 -14.15 11.53 18.51
CA ASN A 296 -15.06 10.72 19.35
C ASN A 296 -14.33 9.49 19.89
N CYS A 297 -14.38 9.27 21.20
CA CYS A 297 -13.69 8.16 21.84
C CYS A 297 -14.64 7.16 22.49
N PHE A 298 -14.34 5.88 22.32
CA PHE A 298 -15.06 4.76 22.91
C PHE A 298 -14.07 3.91 23.71
N VAL A 299 -14.54 3.31 24.80
CA VAL A 299 -13.70 2.43 25.61
C VAL A 299 -14.29 1.01 25.59
N GLU A 300 -13.49 0.05 25.15
CA GLU A 300 -13.72 -1.36 25.43
C GLU A 300 -13.01 -1.66 26.74
N ASP A 301 -13.78 -1.81 27.81
CA ASP A 301 -13.24 -1.91 29.16
C ASP A 301 -13.11 -3.38 29.62
N ASN A 302 -12.15 -3.64 30.49
CA ASN A 302 -11.91 -4.96 31.12
C ASN A 302 -11.68 -6.09 30.12
N VAL A 303 -10.97 -5.81 29.03
CA VAL A 303 -10.53 -6.84 28.09
C VAL A 303 -9.56 -7.78 28.81
N ARG A 304 -10.00 -9.03 28.98
CA ARG A 304 -9.28 -10.07 29.73
C ARG A 304 -8.35 -10.86 28.82
N ILE A 305 -7.06 -10.86 29.11
CA ILE A 305 -6.04 -11.56 28.33
C ILE A 305 -5.21 -12.49 29.23
N ASN A 306 -5.07 -13.76 28.85
CA ASN A 306 -4.24 -14.71 29.58
C ASN A 306 -2.76 -14.34 29.41
N VAL A 307 -1.99 -14.29 30.51
CA VAL A 307 -0.58 -13.86 30.53
C VAL A 307 0.31 -14.64 29.55
N LEU A 308 0.03 -15.93 29.31
CA LEU A 308 0.83 -16.74 28.37
C LEU A 308 0.72 -16.22 26.93
N ASN A 309 -0.46 -15.71 26.58
CA ASN A 309 -0.80 -15.21 25.23
C ASN A 309 -0.69 -13.68 25.11
N ASP A 310 -0.24 -13.01 26.17
CA ASP A 310 -0.21 -11.55 26.24
C ASP A 310 1.04 -10.98 25.56
N ILE A 311 0.91 -10.73 24.26
CA ILE A 311 1.96 -10.10 23.44
C ILE A 311 2.15 -8.63 23.86
N SER A 312 1.07 -7.93 24.23
CA SER A 312 1.11 -6.51 24.60
C SER A 312 1.94 -6.27 25.86
N ASN A 313 1.78 -7.10 26.89
CA ASN A 313 2.61 -7.01 28.10
C ASN A 313 4.10 -7.32 27.82
N LYS A 314 4.39 -8.25 26.89
CA LYS A 314 5.77 -8.54 26.47
C LYS A 314 6.41 -7.35 25.73
N ILE A 315 5.61 -6.55 25.03
CA ILE A 315 6.08 -5.34 24.34
C ILE A 315 6.32 -4.21 25.34
N LEU A 316 5.43 -4.02 26.33
CA LEU A 316 5.57 -2.98 27.36
C LEU A 316 6.75 -3.21 28.32
N MET A 317 7.17 -4.46 28.50
CA MET A 317 8.29 -4.83 29.38
C MET A 317 9.66 -4.86 28.69
N LYS A 318 9.71 -4.60 27.37
CA LYS A 318 10.97 -4.45 26.62
C LYS A 318 11.45 -3.02 26.66
#